data_AF-A0A3N0GCI2-F1
#
_entry.id   AF-A0A3N0GCI2-F1
#
_cell.length_a   1.000
_cell.length_b   1.000
_cell.length_c   1.000
_cell.angle_alpha   90.00
_cell.angle_beta   90.00
_cell.angle_gamma   90.00
#
_symmetry.space_group_name_H-M   'P 1'
#
loop_
_entity.id
_entity.type
_entity.pdbx_description
1 polymer ?
#
loop_
_entity_poly.entity_id
_entity_poly.type
_entity_poly.pdbx_seq_one_letter_code
_entity_poly.pdbx_strand_id
1 'polypeptide(L)'
;MIAIILICYKRNYMKGYISALCVIFLSGCSAKYNSAMIQKNDELLTKDREIIIAVPANGVYLQKEYPGSGSITANIIKSAFSRYTDNVKIIAECKDISCLTSSLSIARGYYVVPEILHWEDRATEWSGIHKSRLSRLPKTTISR
;
A
#
# COMPACT_ATOMS: atom_id res chain seq x y z
N MET A 1 78.06 -8.04 -13.51
CA MET A 1 78.02 -6.89 -14.44
C MET A 1 76.57 -6.46 -14.60
N ILE A 2 76.33 -5.16 -14.51
CA ILE A 2 75.04 -4.47 -14.24
C ILE A 2 74.28 -4.12 -15.53
N ALA A 3 72.92 -4.13 -15.45
CA ALA A 3 71.90 -3.26 -16.11
C ALA A 3 70.61 -4.10 -16.30
N ILE A 4 69.43 -3.94 -15.67
CA ILE A 4 68.49 -2.87 -15.26
C ILE A 4 67.87 -2.00 -16.39
N ILE A 5 66.52 -1.99 -16.42
CA ILE A 5 65.51 -1.03 -16.96
C ILE A 5 65.27 -1.08 -18.50
N LEU A 6 64.10 -1.29 -19.14
CA LEU A 6 62.68 -0.88 -18.93
C LEU A 6 61.71 -1.97 -19.44
N ILE A 7 60.74 -2.42 -18.63
CA ILE A 7 59.29 -2.08 -18.67
C ILE A 7 58.67 -1.86 -20.07
N CYS A 8 57.87 -2.84 -20.53
CA CYS A 8 56.55 -2.58 -21.10
C CYS A 8 55.60 -3.77 -20.86
N TYR A 9 55.21 -3.91 -19.59
CA TYR A 9 53.83 -4.10 -19.16
C TYR A 9 52.90 -5.07 -19.94
N LYS A 10 52.67 -6.27 -19.38
CA LYS A 10 51.39 -6.99 -19.56
C LYS A 10 50.75 -7.23 -18.19
N ARG A 11 50.00 -6.21 -17.75
CA ARG A 11 49.21 -6.13 -16.51
C ARG A 11 48.33 -7.38 -16.37
N ASN A 12 48.42 -8.03 -15.22
CA ASN A 12 47.40 -8.93 -14.67
C ASN A 12 45.99 -8.33 -14.85
N TYR A 13 45.17 -8.91 -15.74
CA TYR A 13 43.82 -8.41 -16.04
C TYR A 13 42.74 -9.51 -15.95
N MET A 14 42.90 -10.49 -15.05
CA MET A 14 41.96 -11.62 -14.96
C MET A 14 41.56 -12.02 -13.52
N LYS A 15 41.73 -11.12 -12.55
CA LYS A 15 41.17 -11.28 -11.18
C LYS A 15 40.24 -10.14 -10.76
N GLY A 16 40.22 -9.01 -11.47
CA GLY A 16 39.32 -7.88 -11.20
C GLY A 16 37.95 -7.99 -11.89
N TYR A 17 37.83 -8.78 -12.95
CA TYR A 17 36.60 -8.87 -13.77
C TYR A 17 35.45 -9.60 -13.06
N ILE A 18 35.75 -10.61 -12.23
CA ILE A 18 34.73 -11.35 -11.48
C ILE A 18 34.09 -10.45 -10.41
N SER A 19 34.87 -9.55 -9.81
CA SER A 19 34.37 -8.57 -8.82
C SER A 19 33.43 -7.55 -9.46
N ALA A 20 33.73 -7.10 -10.69
CA ALA A 20 32.90 -6.13 -11.41
C ALA A 20 31.52 -6.68 -11.80
N LEU A 21 31.41 -7.99 -12.07
CA LEU A 21 30.15 -8.62 -12.49
C LEU A 21 29.14 -8.75 -11.33
N CYS A 22 29.61 -8.91 -10.08
CA CYS A 22 28.76 -8.99 -8.89
C CYS A 22 28.03 -7.69 -8.56
N VAL A 23 28.62 -6.53 -8.88
CA VAL A 23 28.03 -5.22 -8.55
C VAL A 23 26.77 -4.93 -9.37
N ILE A 24 26.66 -5.50 -10.57
CA ILE A 24 25.50 -5.31 -11.46
C ILE A 24 24.26 -6.07 -10.94
N PHE A 25 24.45 -7.18 -10.21
CA PHE A 25 23.33 -7.95 -9.64
C PHE A 25 22.70 -7.29 -8.40
N LEU A 26 23.31 -6.24 -7.85
CA LEU A 26 22.81 -5.56 -6.65
C LEU A 26 21.94 -4.33 -6.97
N SER A 27 21.77 -3.96 -8.24
CA SER A 27 20.86 -2.87 -8.62
C SER A 27 19.43 -3.38 -8.78
N GLY A 28 18.71 -3.53 -7.68
CA GLY A 28 17.24 -3.67 -7.70
C GLY A 28 16.56 -2.31 -7.85
N CYS A 29 15.74 -2.12 -8.89
CA CYS A 29 14.88 -0.94 -8.99
C CYS A 29 13.72 -1.07 -8.00
N SER A 30 13.79 -0.35 -6.88
CA SER A 30 12.62 -0.12 -6.02
C SER A 30 11.74 0.96 -6.67
N ALA A 31 10.47 0.63 -6.91
CA ALA A 31 9.50 1.61 -7.41
C ALA A 31 9.19 2.62 -6.30
N LYS A 32 9.62 3.87 -6.48
CA LYS A 32 9.29 4.97 -5.57
C LYS A 32 7.93 5.55 -5.97
N TYR A 33 6.88 5.20 -5.22
CA TYR A 33 5.57 5.80 -5.40
C TYR A 33 5.59 7.25 -4.87
N ASN A 34 5.36 8.21 -5.76
CA ASN A 34 5.22 9.61 -5.38
C ASN A 34 3.76 9.89 -5.03
N SER A 35 3.44 9.82 -3.74
CA SER A 35 2.16 10.27 -3.22
C SER A 35 2.22 11.79 -3.08
N ALA A 36 1.80 12.52 -4.12
CA ALA A 36 1.65 13.96 -4.02
C ALA A 36 0.55 14.27 -2.99
N MET A 37 0.94 14.69 -1.80
CA MET A 37 0.00 15.17 -0.78
C MET A 37 -0.54 16.51 -1.26
N ILE A 38 -1.75 16.49 -1.82
CA ILE A 38 -2.38 17.67 -2.47
C ILE A 38 -2.61 18.81 -1.47
N GLN A 39 -2.70 18.51 -0.17
CA GLN A 39 -2.79 19.51 0.89
C GLN A 39 -2.23 18.95 2.20
N LYS A 40 -1.16 19.56 2.72
CA LYS A 40 -0.58 19.20 4.02
C LYS A 40 -1.42 19.84 5.13
N ASN A 41 -2.15 19.04 5.88
CA ASN A 41 -2.77 19.46 7.14
C ASN A 41 -1.90 18.94 8.28
N ASP A 42 -1.29 19.85 9.05
CA ASP A 42 -0.44 19.53 10.20
C ASP A 42 -1.25 19.42 11.51
N GLU A 43 -2.57 19.60 11.46
CA GLU A 43 -3.41 19.40 12.63
C GLU A 43 -3.49 17.92 13.02
N LEU A 44 -3.18 17.65 14.29
CA LEU A 44 -3.35 16.34 14.88
C LEU A 44 -4.84 16.08 15.13
N LEU A 45 -5.29 14.87 14.78
CA LEU A 45 -6.62 14.40 15.14
C LEU A 45 -6.74 14.33 16.67
N THR A 46 -7.84 14.85 17.21
CA THR A 46 -8.13 14.76 18.64
C THR A 46 -8.63 13.35 18.95
N LYS A 47 -8.07 12.73 20.00
CA LYS A 47 -8.53 11.43 20.53
C LYS A 47 -9.99 11.51 21.00
N ASP A 48 -10.64 10.35 21.07
CA ASP A 48 -12.02 10.18 21.59
C ASP A 48 -13.08 11.00 20.85
N ARG A 49 -12.79 11.44 19.62
CA ARG A 49 -13.77 12.04 18.71
C ARG A 49 -14.51 10.97 17.94
N GLU A 50 -15.74 11.29 17.55
CA GLU A 50 -16.52 10.43 16.66
C GLU A 50 -15.94 10.48 15.25
N ILE A 51 -15.86 9.31 14.61
CA ILE A 51 -15.37 9.15 13.25
C ILE A 51 -16.43 8.44 12.43
N ILE A 52 -16.90 9.11 11.39
CA ILE A 52 -17.94 8.61 10.48
C ILE A 52 -17.30 8.34 9.12
N ILE A 53 -17.40 7.10 8.66
CA ILE A 53 -16.74 6.61 7.44
C ILE A 53 -17.80 6.27 6.40
N ALA A 54 -17.66 6.81 5.19
CA ALA A 54 -18.43 6.39 4.01
C ALA A 54 -17.87 5.09 3.42
N VAL A 55 -18.72 4.31 2.75
CA VAL A 55 -18.27 3.14 1.98
C VAL A 55 -17.93 3.58 0.56
N PRO A 56 -16.66 3.41 0.11
CA PRO A 56 -16.29 3.76 -1.25
C PRO A 56 -16.91 2.79 -2.25
N ALA A 57 -16.95 3.20 -3.52
CA ALA A 57 -17.19 2.25 -4.60
C ALA A 57 -16.14 1.13 -4.59
N ASN A 58 -16.50 -0.03 -5.13
CA ASN A 58 -15.56 -1.13 -5.29
C ASN A 58 -14.41 -0.71 -6.19
N GLY A 59 -13.21 -1.18 -5.86
CA GLY A 59 -12.04 -1.03 -6.70
C GLY A 59 -12.21 -1.74 -8.04
N VAL A 60 -11.65 -1.13 -9.07
CA VAL A 60 -11.64 -1.64 -10.44
C VAL A 60 -10.20 -1.74 -10.91
N TYR A 61 -9.87 -2.84 -11.59
CA TYR A 61 -8.60 -2.98 -12.31
C TYR A 61 -8.87 -3.46 -13.71
N LEU A 62 -8.34 -2.72 -14.70
CA LEU A 62 -8.66 -2.90 -16.11
C LEU A 62 -10.18 -2.82 -16.33
N GLN A 63 -10.83 -3.96 -16.57
CA GLN A 63 -12.28 -4.05 -16.78
C GLN A 63 -12.95 -4.94 -15.73
N LYS A 64 -12.22 -5.29 -14.66
CA LYS A 64 -12.69 -6.15 -13.59
C LYS A 64 -12.95 -5.34 -12.33
N GLU A 65 -14.22 -5.26 -11.95
CA GLU A 65 -14.61 -4.83 -10.61
C GLU A 65 -14.29 -5.92 -9.58
N TYR A 66 -13.93 -5.53 -8.37
CA TYR A 66 -13.75 -6.43 -7.23
C TYR A 66 -14.89 -6.22 -6.23
N PRO A 67 -15.98 -7.00 -6.31
CA PRO A 67 -17.09 -6.87 -5.38
C PRO A 67 -16.66 -6.98 -3.93
N GLY A 68 -17.22 -6.11 -3.09
CA GLY A 68 -16.95 -6.07 -1.65
C GLY A 68 -15.65 -5.36 -1.26
N SER A 69 -14.77 -5.03 -2.20
CA SER A 69 -13.54 -4.26 -1.92
C SER A 69 -13.81 -2.90 -1.27
N GLY A 70 -14.95 -2.27 -1.60
CA GLY A 70 -15.38 -1.03 -0.96
C GLY A 70 -15.64 -1.22 0.54
N SER A 71 -16.46 -2.23 0.88
CA SER A 71 -16.76 -2.59 2.27
C SER A 71 -15.51 -3.00 3.04
N ILE A 72 -14.63 -3.79 2.43
CA ILE A 72 -13.34 -4.19 3.03
C ILE A 72 -12.50 -2.95 3.35
N THR A 73 -12.41 -2.00 2.42
CA THR A 73 -11.65 -0.75 2.61
C THR A 73 -12.21 0.06 3.79
N ALA A 74 -13.52 0.25 3.85
CA ALA A 74 -14.16 0.96 4.96
C ALA A 74 -13.90 0.27 6.31
N ASN A 75 -13.94 -1.06 6.37
CA ASN A 75 -13.65 -1.82 7.59
C ASN A 75 -12.17 -1.76 8.01
N ILE A 76 -11.23 -1.78 7.06
CA ILE A 76 -9.81 -1.59 7.35
C ILE A 76 -9.59 -0.20 7.95
N ILE A 77 -10.16 0.83 7.35
CA ILE A 77 -10.08 2.21 7.86
C ILE A 77 -10.68 2.31 9.25
N LYS A 78 -11.87 1.71 9.48
CA LYS A 78 -12.48 1.62 10.80
C LYS A 78 -11.53 0.99 11.81
N SER A 79 -10.89 -0.14 11.46
CA SER A 79 -9.95 -0.83 12.36
C SER A 79 -8.71 0.00 12.70
N ALA A 80 -8.24 0.84 11.77
CA ALA A 80 -7.11 1.74 12.00
C ALA A 80 -7.50 2.83 13.01
N PHE A 81 -8.66 3.45 12.83
CA PHE A 81 -9.17 4.48 13.74
C PHE A 81 -9.61 3.95 15.10
N SER A 82 -10.05 2.69 15.16
CA SER A 82 -10.49 2.04 16.42
C SER A 82 -9.35 1.92 17.46
N ARG A 83 -8.09 2.15 17.06
CA ARG A 83 -6.95 2.22 17.99
C ARG A 83 -6.91 3.51 18.81
N TYR A 84 -7.69 4.52 18.43
CA TYR A 84 -7.64 5.88 18.98
C TYR A 84 -8.98 6.36 19.56
N THR A 85 -10.08 5.70 19.23
CA THR A 85 -11.44 6.01 19.70
C THR A 85 -12.34 4.80 19.47
N ASP A 86 -13.26 4.53 20.39
CA ASP A 86 -14.26 3.47 20.24
C ASP A 86 -15.46 3.92 19.38
N ASN A 87 -15.58 5.23 19.12
CA ASN A 87 -16.73 5.80 18.41
C ASN A 87 -16.47 5.93 16.91
N VAL A 88 -16.32 4.78 16.24
CA VAL A 88 -16.11 4.69 14.80
C VAL A 88 -17.27 3.99 14.11
N LYS A 89 -17.96 4.70 13.21
CA LYS A 89 -19.15 4.20 12.50
C LYS A 89 -18.92 4.21 11.00
N ILE A 90 -19.45 3.19 10.33
CA ILE A 90 -19.51 3.12 8.87
C ILE A 90 -20.96 3.35 8.46
N ILE A 91 -21.19 4.24 7.51
CA ILE A 91 -22.49 4.49 6.90
C ILE A 91 -22.46 3.89 5.50
N ALA A 92 -23.10 2.74 5.32
CA ALA A 92 -22.98 1.94 4.11
C ALA A 92 -23.65 2.57 2.88
N GLU A 93 -24.66 3.38 3.13
CA GLU A 93 -25.49 4.04 2.13
C GLU A 93 -24.81 5.28 1.53
N CYS A 94 -23.76 5.79 2.18
CA CYS A 94 -23.07 7.01 1.76
C CYS A 94 -21.75 6.73 1.06
N LYS A 95 -21.53 7.46 -0.03
CA LYS A 95 -20.29 7.44 -0.84
C LYS A 95 -19.52 8.75 -0.82
N ASP A 96 -20.16 9.85 -0.39
CA ASP A 96 -19.60 11.19 -0.42
C ASP A 96 -19.89 11.96 0.88
N ILE A 97 -19.24 13.11 1.01
CA ILE A 97 -19.34 13.97 2.20
C ILE A 97 -20.72 14.59 2.36
N SER A 98 -21.41 14.88 1.27
CA SER A 98 -22.74 15.51 1.28
C SER A 98 -23.77 14.54 1.86
N CYS A 99 -23.69 13.26 1.49
CA CYS A 99 -24.49 12.20 2.08
C CYS A 99 -24.21 12.04 3.57
N LEU A 100 -22.93 12.00 3.97
CA LEU A 100 -22.56 11.84 5.38
C LEU A 100 -23.09 12.98 6.25
N THR A 101 -22.89 14.22 5.81
CA THR A 101 -23.33 15.41 6.56
C THR A 101 -24.86 15.54 6.63
N SER A 102 -25.57 15.06 5.61
CA SER A 102 -27.04 15.05 5.58
C SER A 102 -27.65 13.90 6.40
N SER A 103 -27.02 12.73 6.41
CA SER A 103 -27.51 11.54 7.11
C SER A 103 -27.22 11.58 8.62
N LEU A 104 -26.04 12.08 9.00
CA LEU A 104 -25.64 12.15 10.39
C LEU A 104 -24.79 13.39 10.63
N SER A 105 -25.45 14.45 11.11
CA SER A 105 -24.73 15.65 11.55
C SER A 105 -24.08 15.40 12.92
N ILE A 106 -22.75 15.36 12.94
CA ILE A 106 -21.98 15.25 14.18
C ILE A 106 -21.56 16.64 14.68
N ALA A 107 -21.73 16.89 15.98
CA ALA A 107 -21.35 18.17 16.58
C ALA A 107 -19.82 18.34 16.68
N ARG A 108 -19.10 17.24 16.95
CA ARG A 108 -17.63 17.22 17.05
C ARG A 108 -17.08 15.86 16.60
N GLY A 109 -16.43 15.83 15.46
CA GLY A 109 -15.82 14.62 14.94
C GLY A 109 -15.25 14.82 13.54
N TYR A 110 -14.99 13.69 12.88
CA TYR A 110 -14.39 13.67 11.55
C TYR A 110 -15.22 12.82 10.61
N TYR A 111 -15.42 13.32 9.39
CA TYR A 111 -15.94 12.53 8.28
C TYR A 111 -14.79 12.01 7.45
N VAL A 112 -14.86 10.75 7.05
CA VAL A 112 -13.85 10.08 6.24
C VAL A 112 -14.53 9.54 4.98
N VAL A 113 -14.09 10.05 3.82
CA VAL A 113 -14.57 9.63 2.51
C VAL A 113 -13.39 9.01 1.76
N PRO A 114 -13.22 7.69 1.83
CA PRO A 114 -12.14 7.02 1.12
C PRO A 114 -12.42 6.91 -0.38
N GLU A 115 -11.36 6.74 -1.16
CA GLU A 115 -11.43 6.43 -2.58
C GLU A 115 -10.44 5.31 -2.91
N ILE A 116 -10.89 4.30 -3.64
CA ILE A 116 -10.03 3.21 -4.11
C ILE A 116 -9.50 3.58 -5.48
N LEU A 117 -8.24 4.04 -5.53
CA LEU A 117 -7.59 4.38 -6.80
C LEU A 117 -7.21 3.14 -7.61
N HIS A 118 -6.87 2.05 -6.92
CA HIS A 118 -6.37 0.83 -7.54
C HIS A 118 -6.63 -0.39 -6.65
N TRP A 119 -7.06 -1.51 -7.23
CA TRP A 119 -7.25 -2.75 -6.50
C TRP A 119 -6.76 -3.95 -7.31
N GLU A 120 -5.76 -4.66 -6.78
CA GLU A 120 -5.24 -5.88 -7.40
C GLU A 120 -5.26 -7.03 -6.40
N ASP A 121 -5.62 -8.22 -6.89
CA ASP A 121 -5.50 -9.45 -6.11
C ASP A 121 -4.02 -9.87 -6.06
N ARG A 122 -3.29 -9.30 -5.10
CA ARG A 122 -1.88 -9.61 -4.86
C ARG A 122 -1.74 -10.34 -3.54
N ALA A 123 -1.73 -11.67 -3.60
CA ALA A 123 -0.94 -12.44 -2.64
C ALA A 123 0.54 -12.23 -2.99
N THR A 124 1.14 -11.14 -2.52
CA THR A 124 2.58 -10.99 -2.63
C THR A 124 3.23 -12.08 -1.77
N GLU A 125 4.37 -12.63 -2.20
CA GLU A 125 5.09 -13.67 -1.44
C GLU A 125 5.49 -13.18 -0.03
N TRP A 126 5.47 -11.87 0.19
CA TRP A 126 5.67 -11.21 1.49
C TRP A 126 4.49 -11.35 2.45
N SER A 127 3.31 -11.82 1.98
CA SER A 127 2.19 -12.20 2.84
C SER A 127 2.41 -13.53 3.59
N GLY A 128 3.46 -14.29 3.25
CA GLY A 128 3.74 -15.61 3.83
C GLY A 128 2.72 -16.70 3.44
N ILE A 129 1.75 -16.37 2.58
CA ILE A 129 0.72 -17.29 2.10
C ILE A 129 1.13 -17.79 0.71
N HIS A 130 1.52 -19.06 0.62
CA HIS A 130 1.86 -19.69 -0.66
C HIS A 130 0.62 -19.79 -1.58
N LYS A 131 0.75 -19.56 -2.89
CA LYS A 131 -0.39 -19.60 -3.84
C LYS A 131 -1.17 -20.92 -3.81
N SER A 132 -0.51 -22.05 -3.56
CA SER A 132 -1.18 -23.36 -3.39
C SER A 132 -1.93 -23.53 -2.06
N ARG A 133 -1.76 -22.59 -1.12
CA ARG A 133 -2.50 -22.49 0.13
C ARG A 133 -3.77 -21.67 -0.08
N LEU A 134 -3.73 -20.61 -0.89
CA LEU A 134 -4.93 -19.86 -1.33
C LEU A 134 -5.94 -20.72 -2.09
N SER A 135 -5.49 -21.66 -2.93
CA SER A 135 -6.39 -22.60 -3.60
C SER A 135 -7.01 -23.67 -2.68
N ARG A 136 -6.47 -23.84 -1.46
CA ARG A 136 -6.96 -24.75 -0.43
C ARG A 136 -7.67 -24.06 0.73
N LEU A 137 -7.65 -22.72 0.78
CA LEU A 137 -8.48 -21.98 1.72
C LEU A 137 -9.94 -22.14 1.27
N PRO A 138 -10.86 -22.48 2.20
CA PRO A 138 -12.26 -22.56 1.86
C PRO A 138 -12.69 -21.19 1.31
N LYS A 139 -13.32 -21.18 0.13
CA LYS A 139 -13.90 -19.99 -0.50
C LYS A 139 -15.12 -19.46 0.27
N THR A 140 -15.05 -19.42 1.60
CA THR A 140 -16.18 -19.09 2.47
C THR A 140 -15.96 -17.85 3.32
N THR A 141 -14.90 -17.08 3.06
CA THR A 141 -14.79 -15.71 3.61
C THR A 141 -14.46 -14.70 2.51
N ILE A 142 -15.16 -14.83 1.39
CA ILE A 142 -15.48 -13.71 0.49
C ILE A 142 -17.00 -13.81 0.34
N SER A 143 -17.72 -13.31 1.34
CA SER A 143 -19.18 -13.29 1.31
C SER A 143 -19.64 -12.20 0.35
N ARG A 144 -20.14 -12.70 -0.79
CA ARG A 144 -21.03 -12.12 -1.82
C ARG A 144 -21.44 -10.66 -1.68
#